data_AF-A0A7C8D951-F1
#
_entry.id   AF-A0A7C8D951-F1
#
_cell.length_a   1.000
_cell.length_b   1.000
_cell.length_c   1.000
_cell.angle_alpha   90.00
_cell.angle_beta   90.00
_cell.angle_gamma   90.00
#
_symmetry.space_group_name_H-M   'P 1'
#
loop_
_entity.id
_entity.type
_entity.pdbx_description
1 polymer ?
#
loop_
_entity_poly.entity_id
_entity_poly.type
_entity_poly.pdbx_seq_one_letter_code
_entity_poly.pdbx_strand_id
1 'polypeptide(L)'
;PFADDDPIVLLPAIRPDVALFHAPLADTDGNVWVGIRRELMTMAHAAESTLVTVEEIVSDSLLADERTAAGVIPSMYIHGVSVVEKGAWPVGLWGCYAADHDHLQDYVRRAITMEGFNEYLSAYGHGSAAASTP
;
A
#
# COMPACT_ATOMS: atom_id res chain seq x y z
N PRO A 1 -20.76 21.20 19.53
CA PRO A 1 -20.82 20.30 20.69
C PRO A 1 -21.14 20.96 22.05
N PHE A 2 -21.33 22.28 22.13
CA PHE A 2 -21.52 23.02 23.39
C PHE A 2 -22.61 24.10 23.34
N ALA A 3 -23.47 24.09 22.31
CA ALA A 3 -24.65 24.95 22.22
C ALA A 3 -25.91 24.08 22.25
N ASP A 4 -27.05 24.69 22.62
CA ASP A 4 -28.29 23.97 22.92
C ASP A 4 -28.93 23.26 21.71
N ASP A 5 -28.59 23.65 20.48
CA ASP A 5 -29.09 23.04 19.23
C ASP A 5 -27.97 22.92 18.18
N ASP A 6 -27.05 21.98 18.42
CA ASP A 6 -25.91 21.69 17.55
C ASP A 6 -25.86 20.19 17.22
N PRO A 7 -26.69 19.71 16.27
CA PRO A 7 -26.78 18.31 15.94
C PRO A 7 -25.51 17.82 15.26
N ILE A 8 -24.88 16.81 15.85
CA ILE A 8 -23.68 16.16 15.30
C ILE A 8 -24.00 14.79 14.71
N VAL A 9 -23.22 14.39 13.70
CA VAL A 9 -23.26 13.03 13.15
C VAL A 9 -22.16 12.21 13.82
N LEU A 10 -22.55 11.06 14.38
CA LEU A 10 -21.61 10.08 14.92
C LEU A 10 -21.31 9.03 13.85
N LEU A 11 -20.04 8.90 13.48
CA LEU A 11 -19.56 7.85 12.59
C LEU A 11 -18.86 6.76 13.41
N PRO A 12 -19.15 5.47 13.18
CA PRO A 12 -18.42 4.40 13.84
C PRO A 12 -16.95 4.42 13.41
N ALA A 13 -16.06 4.05 14.34
CA ALA A 13 -14.66 3.87 14.03
C ALA A 13 -14.48 2.68 13.05
N ILE A 14 -13.70 2.89 12.00
CA ILE A 14 -13.28 1.81 11.10
C ILE A 14 -12.12 1.08 11.79
N ARG A 15 -12.32 -0.21 12.09
CA ARG A 15 -11.33 -1.08 12.74
C ARG A 15 -11.11 -2.33 11.87
N PRO A 16 -10.19 -2.29 10.89
CA PRO A 16 -9.91 -3.43 10.03
C PRO A 16 -9.24 -4.56 10.81
N ASP A 17 -9.52 -5.81 10.45
CA ASP A 17 -8.71 -6.93 10.94
C ASP A 17 -7.30 -6.85 10.32
N VAL A 18 -7.21 -6.47 9.04
CA VAL A 18 -5.95 -6.37 8.31
C VAL A 18 -5.87 -5.07 7.50
N ALA A 19 -4.79 -4.32 7.70
CA ALA A 19 -4.31 -3.32 6.74
C ALA A 19 -3.29 -3.97 5.79
N LEU A 20 -3.53 -3.89 4.49
CA LEU A 20 -2.63 -4.36 3.45
C LEU A 20 -2.26 -3.20 2.53
N PHE A 21 -0.98 -2.91 2.39
CA PHE A 21 -0.50 -1.88 1.48
C PHE A 21 0.89 -2.17 0.94
N HIS A 22 1.29 -1.39 -0.07
CA HIS A 22 2.61 -1.45 -0.68
C HIS A 22 3.36 -0.15 -0.41
N ALA A 23 4.66 -0.22 -0.11
CA ALA A 23 5.50 0.93 0.21
C ALA A 23 6.89 0.81 -0.43
N PRO A 24 7.62 1.93 -0.64
CA PRO A 24 8.94 1.87 -1.27
C PRO A 24 9.96 1.05 -0.49
N LEU A 25 10.10 1.32 0.82
CA LEU A 25 11.21 0.81 1.61
C LEU A 25 10.73 0.24 2.94
N ALA A 26 11.37 -0.84 3.37
CA ALA A 26 11.47 -1.20 4.78
C ALA A 26 12.95 -1.28 5.20
N ASP A 27 13.22 -1.26 6.50
CA ASP A 27 14.55 -1.61 7.02
C ASP A 27 14.56 -3.01 7.65
N THR A 28 15.76 -3.46 8.03
CA THR A 28 16.00 -4.76 8.67
C THR A 28 15.35 -4.89 10.04
N ASP A 29 14.99 -3.78 10.68
CA ASP A 29 14.26 -3.75 11.97
C ASP A 29 12.73 -3.87 11.77
N GLY A 30 12.26 -3.92 10.52
CA GLY A 30 10.85 -4.03 10.15
C GLY A 30 10.10 -2.71 10.13
N ASN A 31 10.81 -1.58 10.20
CA ASN A 31 10.18 -0.27 10.01
C ASN A 31 9.87 -0.06 8.52
N VAL A 32 8.79 0.66 8.22
CA VAL A 32 8.34 0.89 6.84
C VAL A 32 8.31 2.38 6.56
N TRP A 33 8.93 2.81 5.46
CA TRP A 33 8.89 4.21 5.03
C TRP A 33 7.72 4.47 4.10
N VAL A 34 6.81 5.34 4.53
CA VAL A 34 5.63 5.80 3.76
C VAL A 34 5.71 7.27 3.36
N GLY A 35 6.76 7.97 3.79
CA GLY A 35 6.96 9.39 3.50
C GLY A 35 5.80 10.25 4.00
N ILE A 36 5.14 10.96 3.08
CA ILE A 36 4.01 11.86 3.39
C ILE A 36 2.63 11.16 3.35
N ARG A 37 2.57 9.86 3.05
CA ARG A 37 1.33 9.08 2.93
C ARG A 37 0.76 8.71 4.32
N ARG A 38 0.26 9.72 5.04
CA ARG A 38 -0.23 9.61 6.42
C ARG A 38 -1.46 8.72 6.57
N GLU A 39 -2.20 8.52 5.49
CA GLU A 39 -3.31 7.58 5.41
C GLU A 39 -2.85 6.13 5.67
N LEU A 40 -1.66 5.73 5.21
CA LEU A 40 -1.11 4.39 5.46
C LEU A 40 -0.77 4.19 6.94
N MET A 41 -0.25 5.23 7.59
CA MET A 41 -0.01 5.23 9.04
C MET A 41 -1.32 5.13 9.82
N THR A 42 -2.35 5.87 9.39
CA THR A 42 -3.69 5.78 10.00
C THR A 42 -4.29 4.39 9.84
N MET A 43 -4.16 3.78 8.66
CA MET A 43 -4.60 2.40 8.41
C MET A 43 -3.88 1.40 9.30
N ALA A 44 -2.55 1.49 9.40
CA ALA A 44 -1.75 0.60 10.24
C ALA A 44 -2.08 0.74 11.74
N HIS A 45 -2.35 1.95 12.22
CA HIS A 45 -2.74 2.18 13.62
C HIS A 45 -4.17 1.71 13.93
N ALA A 46 -5.06 1.72 12.93
CA ALA A 46 -6.45 1.33 13.10
C ALA A 46 -6.67 -0.18 13.01
N ALA A 47 -5.79 -0.90 12.33
CA ALA A 47 -5.92 -2.33 12.08
C ALA A 47 -5.38 -3.20 13.22
N GLU A 48 -5.94 -4.40 13.37
CA GLU A 48 -5.39 -5.43 14.28
C GLU A 48 -4.06 -5.98 13.76
N SER A 49 -3.92 -6.14 12.44
CA SER A 49 -2.69 -6.61 11.79
C SER A 49 -2.36 -5.78 10.57
N THR A 50 -1.06 -5.56 10.31
CA THR A 50 -0.59 -4.81 9.14
C THR A 50 0.40 -5.64 8.35
N LEU A 51 0.09 -5.90 7.09
CA LEU A 51 0.95 -6.60 6.15
C LEU A 51 1.38 -5.65 5.05
N VAL A 52 2.67 -5.64 4.74
CA VAL A 52 3.26 -4.69 3.79
C VAL A 52 4.06 -5.44 2.75
N THR A 53 3.86 -5.12 1.48
CA THR A 53 4.84 -5.44 0.44
C THR A 53 5.72 -4.23 0.19
N VAL A 54 7.00 -4.44 -0.09
CA VAL A 54 7.95 -3.35 -0.38
C VAL A 54 8.76 -3.61 -1.63
N GLU A 55 9.29 -2.55 -2.25
CA GLU A 55 10.24 -2.70 -3.35
C GLU A 55 11.61 -3.16 -2.85
N GLU A 56 12.05 -2.65 -1.70
CA GLU A 56 13.37 -2.94 -1.16
C GLU A 56 13.38 -2.98 0.39
N ILE A 57 14.24 -3.84 0.95
CA ILE A 57 14.63 -3.79 2.36
C ILE A 57 16.06 -3.25 2.43
N VAL A 58 16.24 -2.07 3.04
CA VAL A 58 17.53 -1.41 3.21
C VAL A 58 18.24 -1.87 4.49
N SER A 59 19.57 -1.89 4.48
CA SER A 59 20.37 -2.26 5.65
C SER A 59 20.45 -1.15 6.71
N ASP A 60 20.37 0.10 6.27
CA ASP A 60 20.44 1.26 7.15
C ASP A 60 19.09 1.46 7.85
N SER A 61 19.12 1.80 9.14
CA SER A 61 17.90 2.10 9.87
C SER A 61 17.23 3.35 9.30
N LEU A 62 15.94 3.24 8.95
CA LEU A 62 15.15 4.37 8.44
C LEU A 62 14.92 5.45 9.50
N LEU A 63 15.20 5.13 10.77
CA LEU A 63 15.12 6.04 11.90
C LEU A 63 16.42 6.80 12.17
N ALA A 64 17.51 6.50 11.45
CA ALA A 64 18.82 7.12 11.67
C ALA A 64 18.91 8.59 11.22
N ASP A 65 18.10 9.00 10.23
CA ASP A 65 18.00 10.38 9.75
C ASP A 65 16.60 10.95 10.08
N GLU A 66 16.54 12.11 10.74
CA GLU A 66 15.28 12.79 11.07
C GLU A 66 14.39 13.03 9.84
N ARG A 67 15.02 13.22 8.66
CA ARG A 67 14.31 13.45 7.39
C ARG A 67 13.54 12.21 6.94
N THR A 68 14.10 11.02 7.12
CA THR A 68 13.42 9.76 6.80
C THR A 68 12.49 9.35 7.92
N ALA A 69 12.92 9.46 9.18
CA ALA A 69 12.21 9.05 10.38
C ALA A 69 10.80 9.65 10.48
N ALA A 70 10.64 10.92 10.06
CA ALA A 70 9.34 11.60 10.06
C ALA A 70 8.25 10.89 9.22
N GLY A 71 8.64 10.06 8.25
CA GLY A 71 7.76 9.30 7.35
C GLY A 71 7.74 7.80 7.61
N VAL A 72 8.26 7.34 8.76
CA VAL A 72 8.34 5.92 9.10
C VAL A 72 7.15 5.48 9.93
N ILE A 73 6.60 4.31 9.60
CA ILE A 73 5.74 3.52 10.49
C ILE A 73 6.66 2.59 11.28
N PRO A 74 6.74 2.72 12.61
CA PRO A 74 7.59 1.86 13.42
C PRO A 74 7.16 0.39 13.35
N SER A 75 8.12 -0.52 13.44
CA SER A 75 7.90 -1.97 13.32
C SER A 75 6.87 -2.53 14.29
N MET A 76 6.62 -1.86 15.43
CA MET A 76 5.56 -2.24 16.37
C MET A 76 4.14 -2.27 15.77
N TYR A 77 3.90 -1.57 14.65
CA TYR A 77 2.62 -1.59 13.93
C TYR A 77 2.62 -2.53 12.73
N ILE A 78 3.75 -3.18 12.42
CA ILE A 78 3.95 -4.01 11.22
C ILE A 78 4.06 -5.47 11.62
N HIS A 79 3.19 -6.31 11.06
CA HIS A 79 3.11 -7.74 11.38
C HIS A 79 3.82 -8.63 10.35
N GLY A 80 4.00 -8.13 9.12
CA GLY A 80 4.73 -8.85 8.09
C GLY A 80 5.17 -7.93 6.96
N VAL A 81 6.37 -8.18 6.44
CA VAL A 81 6.95 -7.49 5.29
C VAL A 81 7.41 -8.52 4.26
N SER A 82 7.12 -8.29 2.99
CA SER A 82 7.66 -9.07 1.87
C SER A 82 8.17 -8.16 0.77
N VAL A 83 9.34 -8.48 0.21
CA VAL A 83 9.83 -7.81 -0.99
C VAL A 83 9.03 -8.30 -2.20
N VAL A 84 8.43 -7.37 -2.93
CA VAL A 84 7.71 -7.63 -4.19
C VAL A 84 8.03 -6.48 -5.13
N GLU A 85 8.98 -6.72 -6.04
CA GLU A 85 9.35 -5.75 -7.06
C GLU A 85 8.16 -5.44 -7.97
N LYS A 86 7.92 -4.15 -8.21
CA LYS A 86 6.73 -3.61 -8.90
C LYS A 86 5.42 -4.05 -8.25
N GLY A 87 5.37 -4.15 -6.92
CA GLY A 87 4.22 -4.67 -6.17
C GLY A 87 2.94 -3.83 -6.31
N ALA A 88 3.08 -2.56 -6.66
CA ALA A 88 1.98 -1.65 -6.99
C ALA A 88 1.71 -1.49 -8.51
N TRP A 89 2.44 -2.17 -9.39
CA TRP A 89 2.06 -2.16 -10.81
C TRP A 89 0.67 -2.81 -10.96
N PRO A 90 -0.26 -2.22 -11.74
CA PRO A 90 -0.07 -1.17 -12.75
C PRO A 90 -0.32 0.29 -12.28
N VAL A 91 -0.71 0.54 -11.03
CA VAL A 91 -1.11 1.89 -10.56
C VAL A 91 0.05 2.85 -10.29
N GLY A 92 1.28 2.34 -10.22
CA GLY A 92 2.47 3.14 -9.95
C GLY A 92 2.78 3.29 -8.46
N LEU A 93 4.03 3.59 -8.14
CA LEU A 93 4.51 3.79 -6.77
C LEU A 93 5.32 5.08 -6.69
N TRP A 94 5.01 5.92 -5.70
CA TRP A 94 5.61 7.25 -5.57
C TRP A 94 7.13 7.16 -5.37
N GLY A 95 7.87 7.94 -6.15
CA GLY A 95 9.33 7.94 -6.09
C GLY A 95 10.01 6.70 -6.70
N CYS A 96 9.24 5.70 -7.16
CA CYS A 96 9.77 4.46 -7.72
C CYS A 96 9.43 4.33 -9.21
N TYR A 97 8.15 4.29 -9.58
CA TYR A 97 7.72 4.12 -10.97
C TYR A 97 6.33 4.71 -11.25
N ALA A 98 6.10 5.15 -12.48
CA ALA A 98 4.83 5.72 -12.92
C ALA A 98 3.77 4.62 -13.16
N ALA A 99 2.50 5.04 -13.23
CA ALA A 99 1.41 4.16 -13.58
C ALA A 99 1.51 3.70 -15.05
N ASP A 100 1.23 2.43 -15.29
CA ASP A 100 1.08 1.86 -16.62
C ASP A 100 -0.35 2.12 -17.11
N HIS A 101 -0.53 3.28 -17.74
CA HIS A 101 -1.85 3.74 -18.17
C HIS A 101 -2.44 2.86 -19.27
N ASP A 102 -1.60 2.28 -20.12
CA ASP A 102 -2.06 1.39 -21.20
C ASP A 102 -2.61 0.09 -20.60
N HIS A 103 -1.91 -0.48 -19.61
CA HIS A 103 -2.39 -1.67 -18.91
C HIS A 103 -3.65 -1.40 -18.07
N LEU A 104 -3.72 -0.25 -17.40
CA LEU A 104 -4.94 0.18 -16.69
C LEU A 104 -6.13 0.32 -17.64
N GLN A 105 -5.92 0.87 -18.84
CA GLN A 105 -6.97 0.97 -19.86
C GLN A 105 -7.40 -0.41 -20.36
N ASP A 106 -6.47 -1.34 -20.57
CA ASP A 106 -6.78 -2.72 -20.96
C ASP A 106 -7.63 -3.42 -19.89
N TYR A 107 -7.24 -3.32 -18.62
CA TYR A 107 -8.02 -3.82 -17.49
C TYR A 107 -9.45 -3.25 -17.49
N VAL A 108 -9.58 -1.92 -17.56
CA VAL A 108 -10.90 -1.25 -17.55
C VAL A 108 -11.77 -1.72 -18.71
N ARG A 109 -11.21 -1.91 -19.91
CA ARG A 109 -11.97 -2.39 -21.08
C ARG A 109 -12.45 -3.83 -20.88
N ARG A 110 -11.60 -4.72 -20.37
CA ARG A 110 -11.93 -6.14 -20.20
C ARG A 110 -12.85 -6.40 -19.01
N ALA A 111 -12.69 -5.65 -17.92
CA ALA A 111 -13.45 -5.82 -16.69
C ALA A 111 -14.94 -5.42 -16.79
N ILE A 112 -15.39 -4.89 -17.93
CA ILE A 112 -16.81 -4.56 -18.18
C ILE A 112 -17.69 -5.81 -18.12
N THR A 113 -17.19 -6.95 -18.59
CA THR A 113 -17.92 -8.22 -18.58
C THR A 113 -17.22 -9.22 -17.67
N MET A 114 -17.99 -10.14 -17.08
CA MET A 114 -17.41 -11.22 -16.27
C MET A 114 -16.47 -12.11 -17.08
N GLU A 115 -16.78 -12.35 -18.35
CA GLU A 115 -15.93 -13.10 -19.27
C GLU A 115 -14.58 -12.39 -19.51
N GLY A 116 -14.60 -11.11 -19.89
CA GLY A 116 -13.38 -10.33 -20.10
C GLY A 116 -12.56 -10.15 -18.82
N PHE A 117 -13.22 -9.98 -17.66
CA PHE A 117 -12.55 -9.94 -16.37
C PHE A 117 -11.82 -11.26 -16.07
N ASN A 118 -12.46 -12.42 -16.32
CA ASN A 118 -11.84 -13.72 -16.12
C ASN A 118 -10.67 -13.96 -17.10
N GLU A 119 -10.79 -13.50 -18.35
CA GLU A 119 -9.68 -13.53 -19.31
C GLU A 119 -8.48 -12.70 -18.83
N TYR A 120 -8.75 -11.49 -18.30
CA TYR A 120 -7.71 -10.65 -17.71
C TYR A 120 -7.03 -11.34 -16.52
N LEU A 121 -7.80 -11.90 -15.59
CA LEU A 121 -7.24 -12.63 -14.45
C LEU A 121 -6.49 -13.90 -14.84
N SER A 122 -6.91 -14.60 -15.89
CA SER A 122 -6.17 -15.75 -16.42
C SER A 122 -4.81 -15.33 -17.00
N ALA A 123 -4.78 -14.18 -17.68
CA ALA A 123 -3.55 -13.65 -18.27
C ALA A 123 -2.58 -13.04 -17.23
N TYR A 124 -3.09 -12.41 -16.17
CA TYR A 124 -2.27 -11.59 -15.26
C TYR A 124 -2.47 -11.86 -13.76
N GLY A 125 -3.52 -12.58 -13.36
CA GLY A 125 -3.95 -12.75 -11.96
C GLY A 125 -3.26 -13.87 -11.18
N HIS A 126 -2.53 -14.76 -11.85
CA HIS A 126 -1.62 -15.68 -11.18
C HIS A 126 -0.26 -15.00 -11.11
N GLY A 127 0.18 -14.61 -9.90
CA GLY A 127 1.38 -13.83 -9.64
C GLY A 127 2.53 -14.14 -10.58
N SER A 128 2.63 -13.35 -11.65
CA SER A 128 3.80 -13.33 -12.50
C SER A 128 4.80 -12.48 -11.74
N ALA A 129 5.76 -13.12 -11.07
CA ALA A 129 6.97 -12.47 -10.65
C ALA A 129 7.55 -11.79 -11.90
N ALA A 130 7.42 -10.46 -11.95
CA ALA A 130 7.90 -9.57 -12.99
C ALA A 130 7.94 -10.19 -14.40
N ALA A 131 6.89 -9.95 -15.20
CA ALA A 131 7.07 -9.91 -16.64
C ALA A 131 8.01 -8.73 -16.97
N SER A 132 9.31 -8.97 -16.87
CA SER A 132 10.35 -8.18 -17.52
C SER A 132 10.02 -8.19 -19.01
N THR A 133 9.37 -7.13 -19.48
CA THR A 133 9.30 -6.84 -20.91
C THR A 133 10.62 -6.13 -21.28
N PRO A 134 11.29 -6.53 -22.38
CA PRO A 134 12.62 -6.07 -22.77
C PRO A 134 12.73 -4.57 -23.06
#